data_AF-A0A6J7IM69-F1
#
_entry.id   AF-A0A6J7IM69-F1
#
_cell.length_a   1.000
_cell.length_b   1.000
_cell.length_c   1.000
_cell.angle_alpha   90.00
_cell.angle_beta   90.00
_cell.angle_gamma   90.00
#
_symmetry.space_group_name_H-M   'P 1'
#
loop_
_entity.id
_entity.type
_entity.pdbx_description
1 polymer ?
#
loop_
_entity_poly.entity_id
_entity_poly.type
_entity_poly.pdbx_seq_one_letter_code
_entity_poly.pdbx_strand_id
1 'polypeptide(L)'
;MVIEERDGYRLWVGGPVPKGADGFTLGSLVIVRRGADTAYLLRHEQVHVRQWRRFGAVGFIRRYVGHYVLWRLRGKDHQGAYRRIPMEIEADWVARRQLATAVRDELSHSVAS
;
A
#
# COMPACT_ATOMS: atom_id res chain seq x y z
N MET A 1 11.94 12.24 16.12
CA MET A 1 10.80 11.96 15.22
C MET A 1 11.35 11.97 13.81
N VAL A 2 11.30 10.86 13.07
CA VAL A 2 11.91 10.78 11.73
C VAL A 2 10.79 10.63 10.71
N ILE A 3 10.52 11.72 9.99
CA ILE A 3 9.72 11.68 8.77
C ILE A 3 10.74 11.72 7.63
N GLU A 4 10.77 10.66 6.84
CA GLU A 4 11.68 10.55 5.72
C GLU A 4 10.95 10.94 4.44
N GLU A 5 11.53 11.85 3.66
CA GLU A 5 11.02 12.16 2.33
C GLU A 5 11.55 11.13 1.34
N ARG A 6 10.63 10.39 0.72
CA ARG A 6 10.92 9.40 -0.33
C ARG A 6 10.32 9.90 -1.64
N ASP A 7 10.79 9.36 -2.76
CA ASP A 7 10.29 9.75 -4.08
C ASP A 7 8.76 9.61 -4.18
N GLY A 8 8.09 10.75 -4.09
CA GLY A 8 6.64 10.88 -4.21
C GLY A 8 5.83 10.68 -2.92
N TYR A 9 6.42 10.46 -1.75
CA TYR A 9 5.66 10.38 -0.48
C TYR A 9 6.54 10.62 0.76
N ARG A 10 5.89 10.99 1.86
CA ARG A 10 6.52 11.13 3.18
C ARG A 10 6.30 9.85 3.98
N LEU A 11 7.36 9.25 4.50
CA LEU A 11 7.31 8.05 5.34
C LEU A 11 7.45 8.42 6.81
N TRP A 12 6.49 8.03 7.63
CA TRP A 12 6.57 8.16 9.08
C TRP A 12 6.62 6.79 9.73
N VAL A 13 7.81 6.40 10.20
CA VAL A 13 8.04 5.15 10.93
C VAL A 13 7.76 5.35 12.42
N GLY A 14 6.93 4.47 12.99
CA GLY A 14 6.56 4.50 14.41
C GLY A 14 5.43 5.47 14.75
N GLY A 15 4.68 5.96 13.76
CA GLY A 15 3.47 6.73 13.96
C GLY A 15 2.28 5.88 14.45
N PRO A 16 1.16 6.50 14.84
CA PRO A 16 -0.03 5.78 15.30
C PRO A 16 -0.68 5.05 14.12
N VAL A 17 -0.48 3.72 14.07
CA VAL A 17 -1.14 2.84 13.09
C VAL A 17 -2.35 2.18 13.75
N PRO A 18 -3.53 2.13 13.08
CA PRO A 18 -4.70 1.43 13.59
C PRO A 18 -4.38 -0.02 14.03
N LYS A 19 -5.06 -0.50 15.08
CA LYS A 19 -4.91 -1.88 15.55
C LYS A 19 -5.31 -2.85 14.42
N GLY A 20 -4.41 -3.78 14.09
CA GLY A 20 -4.60 -4.76 13.01
C GLY A 20 -4.04 -4.36 11.64
N ALA A 21 -3.42 -3.17 11.53
CA ALA A 21 -2.67 -2.76 10.34
C ALA A 21 -1.18 -2.56 10.66
N ASP A 22 -0.34 -2.79 9.65
CA ASP A 22 1.12 -2.60 9.72
C ASP A 22 1.56 -1.27 9.08
N GLY A 23 0.71 -0.72 8.22
CA GLY A 23 0.84 0.63 7.67
C GLY A 23 -0.50 1.16 7.16
N PHE A 24 -0.56 2.45 6.86
CA PHE A 24 -1.64 3.04 6.08
C PHE A 24 -1.21 4.31 5.36
N THR A 25 -1.91 4.63 4.29
CA THR A 25 -1.69 5.83 3.48
C THR A 25 -2.77 6.88 3.73
N LEU A 26 -2.33 8.11 3.98
CA LEU A 26 -3.16 9.31 4.00
C LEU A 26 -2.59 10.35 3.03
N GLY A 27 -3.12 10.38 1.81
CA GLY A 27 -2.65 11.28 0.77
C GLY A 27 -1.22 10.97 0.34
N SER A 28 -0.30 11.89 0.61
CA SER A 28 1.14 11.69 0.35
C SER A 28 1.90 11.21 1.59
N LEU A 29 1.22 10.95 2.71
CA LEU A 29 1.83 10.47 3.94
C LEU A 29 1.58 8.96 4.08
N VAL A 30 2.66 8.20 4.22
CA VAL A 30 2.65 6.77 4.53
C VAL A 30 3.10 6.63 5.98
N ILE A 31 2.26 6.03 6.82
CA ILE A 31 2.59 5.78 8.22
C ILE A 31 2.74 4.28 8.41
N VAL A 32 3.88 3.85 8.95
CA VAL A 32 4.18 2.43 9.19
C VAL A 32 4.53 2.17 10.64
N ARG A 33 4.18 0.98 11.12
CA ARG A 33 4.58 0.50 12.44
C ARG A 33 6.09 0.29 12.44
N ARG A 34 6.75 0.59 13.56
CA ARG A 34 8.18 0.37 13.71
C ARG A 34 8.50 -1.13 13.53
N GLY A 35 9.43 -1.44 12.62
CA GLY A 35 9.84 -2.82 12.31
C GLY A 35 8.92 -3.58 11.35
N ALA A 36 7.88 -2.93 10.81
CA ALA A 36 7.00 -3.51 9.80
C ALA A 36 7.24 -2.94 8.38
N ASP A 37 8.22 -2.06 8.23
CA ASP A 37 8.63 -1.34 7.02
C ASP A 37 9.33 -2.24 5.98
N THR A 38 8.71 -3.38 5.68
CA THR A 38 9.18 -4.30 4.66
C THR A 38 9.13 -3.66 3.27
N ALA A 39 10.01 -4.10 2.37
CA ALA A 39 10.05 -3.66 0.98
C ALA A 39 8.69 -3.85 0.27
N TYR A 40 7.95 -4.91 0.62
CA TYR A 40 6.58 -5.16 0.17
C TYR A 40 5.61 -4.07 0.66
N LEU A 41 5.56 -3.84 1.98
CA LEU A 41 4.64 -2.87 2.57
C LEU A 41 4.85 -1.47 2.00
N LEU A 42 6.10 -1.02 1.89
CA LEU A 42 6.40 0.31 1.35
C LEU A 42 5.96 0.47 -0.11
N ARG A 43 6.10 -0.58 -0.93
CA ARG A 43 5.63 -0.57 -2.33
C ARG A 43 4.11 -0.60 -2.41
N HIS A 44 3.45 -1.38 -1.55
CA HIS A 44 1.99 -1.43 -1.42
C HIS A 44 1.41 -0.06 -1.08
N GLU A 45 1.94 0.59 -0.04
CA GLU A 45 1.52 1.93 0.37
C GLU A 45 1.81 3.00 -0.70
N GLN A 46 2.93 2.89 -1.43
CA GLN A 46 3.22 3.79 -2.55
C GLN A 46 2.13 3.72 -3.65
N VAL A 47 1.53 2.55 -3.89
CA VAL A 47 0.42 2.43 -4.85
C VAL A 47 -0.81 3.20 -4.35
N HIS A 48 -1.11 3.13 -3.05
CA HIS A 48 -2.19 3.94 -2.48
C HIS A 48 -1.93 5.44 -2.63
N VAL A 49 -0.68 5.91 -2.47
CA VAL A 49 -0.33 7.32 -2.73
C VAL A 49 -0.63 7.69 -4.19
N ARG A 50 -0.26 6.83 -5.15
CA ARG A 50 -0.56 7.04 -6.58
C ARG A 50 -2.07 7.04 -6.85
N GLN A 51 -2.82 6.12 -6.26
CA GLN A 51 -4.28 6.06 -6.37
C GLN A 51 -4.94 7.31 -5.77
N TRP A 52 -4.45 7.81 -4.64
CA TRP A 52 -4.93 9.04 -4.01
C TRP A 52 -4.71 10.26 -4.90
N ARG A 53 -3.54 10.36 -5.55
CA ARG A 53 -3.25 11.40 -6.55
C ARG A 53 -4.14 11.26 -7.79
N ARG A 54 -4.39 10.03 -8.25
CA ARG A 54 -5.20 9.73 -9.44
C ARG A 54 -6.69 10.06 -9.25
N PHE A 55 -7.25 9.74 -8.09
CA PHE A 55 -8.70 9.84 -7.85
C PHE A 55 -9.09 11.00 -6.94
N GLY A 56 -8.12 11.66 -6.30
CA GLY A 56 -8.35 12.59 -5.21
C GLY A 56 -8.86 11.90 -3.95
N ALA A 57 -8.86 12.62 -2.82
CA ALA A 57 -9.27 12.10 -1.52
C ALA A 57 -10.68 11.48 -1.54
N VAL A 58 -11.65 12.26 -2.01
CA VAL A 58 -13.07 11.87 -2.07
C VAL A 58 -13.28 10.70 -3.03
N GLY A 59 -12.65 10.75 -4.20
CA GLY A 59 -12.77 9.71 -5.21
C GLY A 59 -12.15 8.38 -4.79
N PHE A 60 -11.04 8.42 -4.05
CA PHE A 60 -10.42 7.24 -3.47
C PHE A 60 -11.32 6.62 -2.39
N ILE A 61 -11.72 7.41 -1.40
CA ILE A 61 -12.54 6.94 -0.26
C ILE A 61 -13.86 6.34 -0.76
N ARG A 62 -14.55 7.02 -1.68
CA ARG A 62 -15.83 6.53 -2.23
C ARG A 62 -15.69 5.17 -2.90
N ARG A 63 -14.63 4.96 -3.69
CA ARG A 63 -14.36 3.67 -4.35
C ARG A 63 -14.01 2.60 -3.32
N TYR A 64 -13.16 2.95 -2.36
CA TYR A 64 -12.67 2.02 -1.34
C TYR A 64 -13.81 1.51 -0.47
N VAL A 65 -14.53 2.44 0.16
CA VAL A 65 -15.66 2.14 1.03
C VAL A 65 -16.81 1.53 0.22
N GLY A 66 -17.08 2.03 -0.99
CA GLY A 66 -18.14 1.50 -1.86
C GLY A 66 -17.94 0.02 -2.19
N HIS A 67 -16.74 -0.39 -2.60
CA HIS A 67 -16.43 -1.80 -2.86
C HIS A 67 -16.45 -2.64 -1.58
N TYR A 68 -15.93 -2.11 -0.47
CA TYR A 68 -15.98 -2.79 0.81
C TYR A 68 -17.44 -3.09 1.22
N VAL A 69 -18.30 -2.07 1.23
CA VAL A 69 -19.72 -2.19 1.56
C VAL A 69 -20.42 -3.15 0.61
N LEU A 70 -20.19 -3.04 -0.70
CA LEU A 70 -20.74 -3.97 -1.69
C LEU A 70 -20.42 -5.44 -1.35
N TRP A 71 -19.18 -5.74 -0.99
CA TRP A 71 -18.79 -7.11 -0.65
C TRP A 71 -19.30 -7.57 0.71
N ARG A 72 -19.42 -6.66 1.69
CA ARG A 72 -20.08 -6.94 2.97
C ARG A 72 -21.57 -7.24 2.78
N LEU A 73 -22.27 -6.50 1.92
CA LEU A 73 -23.67 -6.76 1.55
C LEU A 73 -23.84 -8.08 0.78
N ARG A 74 -22.81 -8.53 0.07
CA ARG A 74 -22.75 -9.86 -0.56
C ARG A 74 -22.35 -10.99 0.40
N GLY A 75 -22.37 -10.73 1.72
CA GLY A 75 -22.14 -11.74 2.76
C GLY A 75 -20.68 -12.14 2.96
N LYS A 76 -19.70 -11.43 2.37
CA LYS A 76 -18.29 -11.69 2.64
C LYS A 76 -17.92 -11.14 4.00
N ASP A 77 -17.14 -11.89 4.77
CA ASP A 77 -16.51 -11.46 6.02
C ASP A 77 -15.58 -10.24 5.81
N HIS A 78 -15.08 -9.63 6.89
CA HIS A 78 -14.22 -8.44 6.77
C HIS A 78 -13.00 -8.69 5.86
N GLN A 79 -12.28 -9.80 6.08
CA GLN A 79 -11.11 -10.17 5.28
C GLN A 79 -11.48 -10.45 3.82
N GLY A 80 -12.56 -11.19 3.59
CA GLY A 80 -13.05 -11.49 2.26
C GLY A 80 -13.52 -10.26 1.49
N ALA A 81 -14.11 -9.27 2.16
CA ALA A 81 -14.49 -8.01 1.55
C ALA A 81 -13.26 -7.15 1.24
N TYR A 82 -12.34 -7.01 2.21
CA TYR A 82 -11.11 -6.23 2.11
C TYR A 82 -10.25 -6.69 0.92
N ARG A 83 -9.96 -7.99 0.83
CA ARG A 83 -9.11 -8.56 -0.24
C ARG A 83 -9.73 -8.49 -1.65
N ARG A 84 -11.01 -8.11 -1.76
CA ARG A 84 -11.73 -7.96 -3.03
C ARG A 84 -11.90 -6.50 -3.45
N ILE A 85 -11.39 -5.56 -2.67
CA ILE A 85 -11.36 -4.15 -3.04
C ILE A 85 -10.36 -3.99 -4.20
N PRO A 86 -10.75 -3.42 -5.36
CA PRO A 86 -9.85 -3.28 -6.50
C PRO A 86 -8.55 -2.54 -6.17
N MET A 87 -8.61 -1.54 -5.28
CA MET A 87 -7.44 -0.77 -4.86
C MET A 87 -6.43 -1.61 -4.08
N GLU A 88 -6.91 -2.54 -3.23
CA GLU A 88 -6.07 -3.50 -2.51
C GLU A 88 -5.45 -4.53 -3.46
N ILE A 89 -6.24 -5.01 -4.43
CA ILE A 89 -5.76 -5.96 -5.44
C ILE A 89 -4.66 -5.32 -6.30
N GLU A 90 -4.87 -4.09 -6.76
CA GLU A 90 -3.88 -3.35 -7.55
C GLU A 90 -2.60 -3.13 -6.72
N ALA A 91 -2.72 -2.73 -5.46
CA ALA A 91 -1.59 -2.50 -4.58
C ALA A 91 -0.77 -3.78 -4.33
N ASP A 92 -1.43 -4.90 -4.01
CA ASP A 92 -0.76 -6.20 -3.81
C ASP A 92 -0.06 -6.67 -5.10
N TRP A 93 -0.75 -6.60 -6.25
CA TRP A 93 -0.18 -7.03 -7.53
C TRP A 93 1.03 -6.19 -7.95
N VAL A 94 0.92 -4.86 -7.88
CA VAL A 94 2.03 -3.96 -8.25
C VAL A 94 3.21 -4.13 -7.29
N ALA A 95 2.95 -4.23 -5.97
CA ALA A 95 4.02 -4.40 -4.98
C ALA A 95 4.81 -5.69 -5.22
N ARG A 96 4.12 -6.82 -5.42
CA ARG A 96 4.76 -8.10 -5.75
C ARG A 96 5.53 -8.05 -7.05
N ARG A 97 4.97 -7.42 -8.09
CA ARG A 97 5.63 -7.28 -9.40
C ARG A 97 6.92 -6.46 -9.27
N GLN A 98 6.89 -5.33 -8.58
CA GLN A 98 8.06 -4.48 -8.37
C GLN A 98 9.16 -5.20 -7.58
N LEU A 99 8.80 -5.99 -6.57
CA LEU A 99 9.78 -6.82 -5.85
C LEU A 99 10.41 -7.87 -6.77
N ALA A 100 9.60 -8.57 -7.56
CA ALA A 100 10.10 -9.58 -8.49
C ALA A 100 11.04 -8.98 -9.55
N THR A 101 10.77 -7.77 -10.02
CA THR A 101 11.68 -7.06 -10.95
C THR A 101 12.96 -6.62 -10.26
N ALA A 102 12.89 -6.03 -9.06
CA ALA A 102 14.09 -5.60 -8.33
C ALA A 102 15.07 -6.76 -8.06
N VAL A 103 14.55 -7.92 -7.65
CA VAL A 103 15.38 -9.13 -7.44
C VAL A 103 16.05 -9.59 -8.73
N ARG A 104 15.36 -9.50 -9.88
CA ARG A 104 15.97 -9.85 -11.17
C ARG A 104 17.13 -8.93 -11.52
N ASP A 105 16.94 -7.62 -11.32
CA ASP A 105 17.97 -6.63 -11.62
C ASP A 105 19.22 -6.83 -10.74
N GLU A 106 19.05 -7.13 -9.45
CA GLU A 106 20.16 -7.44 -8.53
C GLU A 106 20.95 -8.68 -8.98
N LEU A 107 20.25 -9.75 -9.37
CA LEU A 107 20.89 -10.96 -9.91
C LEU A 107 21.64 -10.67 -11.23
N SER A 108 21.06 -9.87 -12.11
CA SER A 108 21.71 -9.47 -13.37
C SER A 108 22.98 -8.65 -13.15
N HIS A 109 23.00 -7.74 -12.17
CA HIS A 109 24.21 -6.96 -11.83
C HIS A 109 25.30 -7.84 -11.20
N SER A 110 24.91 -8.81 -10.37
CA SER A 110 25.83 -9.74 -9.71
C SER A 110 26.52 -10.69 -10.70
N VAL A 111 25.81 -11.17 -11.74
CA VAL A 111 26.38 -12.04 -12.77
C VAL A 111 27.29 -11.29 -13.75
N ALA A 112 27.13 -9.96 -13.88
CA ALA A 112 27.91 -9.12 -14.79
C ALA A 112 29.19 -8.53 -14.14
N SER A 113 29.46 -8.81 -12.86
CA SER A 113 30.64 -8.36 -12.10
C SER A 113 31.65 -9.48 -11.91
#